data_AF-A0A9P6AQV4-F1
#
_entry.id   AF-A0A9P6AQV4-F1
#
_cell.length_a   1.000
_cell.length_b   1.000
_cell.length_c   1.000
_cell.angle_alpha   90.00
_cell.angle_beta   90.00
_cell.angle_gamma   90.00
#
_symmetry.space_group_name_H-M   'P 1'
#
loop_
_entity.id
_entity.type
_entity.pdbx_description
1 polymer ?
#
loop_
_entity_poly.entity_id
_entity_poly.type
_entity_poly.pdbx_seq_one_letter_code
_entity_poly.pdbx_strand_id
1 'polypeptide(L)'
;MCIQLPSLSRGVPLRTWTLKFEFCFDQAEIDPTNNLLVVLPRRVSCVHMHCALFCCYNLSRIYRAPGSLTDPHHSALYLRTLSDGTPHPRAASPILFPTFTLAQARNYIIRVMGPLLGILSFESSGKLEIWNWTTCQKITTLGRDGFRRTWHSFEFSSTTSFLFAVDETIQVYEIPVGSPGAHPPMPRFTCRI
;
A
#
# COMPACT_ATOMS: atom_id res chain seq x y z
N MET A 1 -13.28 10.63 -14.40
CA MET A 1 -13.94 11.47 -13.39
C MET A 1 -12.84 12.24 -12.66
N CYS A 2 -12.78 13.57 -12.75
CA CYS A 2 -11.77 14.35 -12.01
C CYS A 2 -12.17 14.42 -10.54
N ILE A 3 -11.28 14.02 -9.63
CA ILE A 3 -11.46 14.27 -8.20
C ILE A 3 -11.23 15.76 -7.98
N GLN A 4 -12.29 16.49 -7.64
CA GLN A 4 -12.18 17.89 -7.19
C GLN A 4 -11.89 17.91 -5.70
N LEU A 5 -10.90 18.71 -5.29
CA LEU A 5 -10.64 18.96 -3.88
C LEU A 5 -11.89 19.60 -3.24
N PRO A 6 -12.25 19.21 -2.01
CA PRO A 6 -13.33 19.86 -1.27
C PRO A 6 -13.13 21.37 -1.25
N SER A 7 -14.17 22.10 -1.61
CA SER A 7 -14.12 23.55 -1.75
C SER A 7 -15.51 24.10 -1.54
N LEU A 8 -15.71 24.75 -0.39
CA LEU A 8 -16.98 25.39 -0.04
C LEU A 8 -17.37 26.44 -1.09
N SER A 9 -16.40 27.21 -1.61
CA SER A 9 -16.65 28.24 -2.63
C SER A 9 -17.03 27.68 -4.01
N ARG A 10 -16.68 26.41 -4.30
CA ARG A 10 -17.07 25.72 -5.55
C ARG A 10 -18.27 24.79 -5.37
N GLY A 11 -18.91 24.78 -4.19
CA GLY A 11 -20.02 23.89 -3.88
C GLY A 11 -19.63 22.41 -3.81
N VAL A 12 -18.33 22.09 -3.68
CA VAL A 12 -17.86 20.70 -3.53
C VAL A 12 -17.91 20.36 -2.04
N PRO A 13 -18.85 19.50 -1.60
CA PRO A 13 -19.07 19.25 -0.19
C PRO A 13 -17.86 18.58 0.46
N LEU A 14 -17.49 19.04 1.65
CA LEU A 14 -16.54 18.33 2.50
C LEU A 14 -17.18 17.02 2.97
N ARG A 15 -16.47 15.91 2.79
CA ARG A 15 -16.85 14.61 3.32
C ARG A 15 -15.86 14.22 4.41
N THR A 16 -16.38 13.84 5.57
CA THR A 16 -15.60 13.37 6.71
C THR A 16 -16.02 11.95 7.02
N TRP A 17 -15.06 11.06 7.19
CA TRP A 17 -15.26 9.68 7.63
C TRP A 17 -14.67 9.51 9.02
N THR A 18 -15.42 8.87 9.91
CA THR A 18 -14.96 8.53 11.26
C THR A 18 -15.00 7.04 11.42
N LEU A 19 -13.83 6.40 11.40
CA LEU A 19 -13.69 4.95 11.47
C LEU A 19 -13.01 4.57 12.78
N LYS A 20 -13.45 3.44 13.36
CA LYS A 20 -12.83 2.85 14.55
C LYS A 20 -12.07 1.61 14.12
N PHE A 21 -10.80 1.54 14.51
CA PHE A 21 -9.94 0.38 14.26
C PHE A 21 -9.60 -0.31 15.57
N GLU A 22 -9.53 -1.62 15.51
CA GLU A 22 -9.05 -2.50 16.56
C GLU A 22 -7.52 -2.44 16.76
N PHE A 23 -6.81 -1.69 15.91
CA PHE A 23 -5.36 -1.50 15.93
C PHE A 23 -4.97 -0.05 15.60
N CYS A 24 -3.77 0.37 16.02
CA CYS A 24 -3.15 1.60 15.54
C CYS A 24 -2.51 1.37 14.17
N PHE A 25 -2.47 2.40 13.31
CA PHE A 25 -1.84 2.34 12.00
C PHE A 25 -0.86 3.49 11.79
N ASP A 26 0.16 3.27 10.96
CA ASP A 26 1.16 4.28 10.61
C ASP A 26 0.80 5.00 9.32
N GLN A 27 0.18 4.28 8.38
CA GLN A 27 -0.14 4.80 7.07
C GLN A 27 -1.49 4.32 6.60
N ALA A 28 -2.19 5.20 5.90
CA ALA A 28 -3.43 4.90 5.23
C ALA A 28 -3.42 5.56 3.85
N GLU A 29 -4.06 4.92 2.89
CA GLU A 29 -4.32 5.45 1.56
C GLU A 29 -5.80 5.24 1.23
N ILE A 30 -6.43 6.21 0.57
CA ILE A 30 -7.87 6.18 0.27
C ILE A 30 -8.12 6.24 -1.23
N ASP A 31 -9.11 5.48 -1.69
CA ASP A 31 -9.73 5.65 -3.00
C ASP A 31 -11.26 5.77 -2.81
N PRO A 32 -11.78 7.02 -2.70
CA PRO A 32 -13.21 7.25 -2.50
C PRO A 32 -14.08 6.74 -3.65
N THR A 33 -13.56 6.63 -4.87
CA THR A 33 -14.32 6.13 -6.03
C THR A 33 -14.65 4.65 -5.86
N ASN A 34 -13.75 3.88 -5.25
CA ASN A 34 -13.96 2.48 -4.97
C ASN A 34 -14.48 2.19 -3.56
N ASN A 35 -14.77 3.23 -2.75
CA ASN A 35 -15.04 3.10 -1.32
C ASN A 35 -13.93 2.32 -0.59
N LEU A 36 -12.67 2.51 -1.00
CA LEU A 36 -11.54 1.74 -0.51
C LEU A 36 -10.70 2.57 0.46
N LEU A 37 -10.31 1.92 1.55
CA LEU A 37 -9.32 2.37 2.50
C LEU A 37 -8.28 1.26 2.66
N VAL A 38 -7.02 1.59 2.37
CA VAL A 38 -5.89 0.69 2.57
C VAL A 38 -5.16 1.14 3.82
N VAL A 39 -4.98 0.22 4.78
CA VAL A 39 -4.37 0.54 6.07
C VAL A 39 -3.17 -0.36 6.32
N LEU A 40 -2.06 0.26 6.73
CA LEU A 40 -0.87 -0.41 7.22
C LEU A 40 -0.79 -0.27 8.74
N PRO A 41 -1.03 -1.34 9.52
CA PRO A 41 -0.95 -1.28 10.97
C PRO A 41 0.42 -0.84 11.44
N ARG A 42 0.42 -0.08 12.54
CA ARG A 42 1.61 0.38 13.21
C ARG A 42 2.29 -0.81 13.83
N ARG A 43 3.60 -0.88 13.68
CA ARG A 43 4.37 -1.82 14.49
C ARG A 43 4.36 -1.36 15.92
N VAL A 44 3.77 -2.17 16.78
CA VAL A 44 4.04 -2.07 18.21
C VAL A 44 5.41 -2.71 18.44
N SER A 45 6.48 -1.94 18.25
CA SER A 45 7.76 -2.22 18.91
C SER A 45 7.56 -1.91 20.40
N CYS A 46 6.80 -2.75 21.09
CA CYS A 46 6.42 -2.51 22.46
C CYS A 46 7.61 -2.76 23.38
N VAL A 47 8.38 -1.71 23.65
CA VAL A 47 9.18 -1.60 24.88
C VAL A 47 8.31 -1.12 26.04
N HIS A 48 7.12 -0.54 25.75
CA HIS A 48 6.15 -0.11 26.75
C HIS A 48 4.97 -1.09 26.87
N MET A 49 4.96 -1.81 28.00
CA MET A 49 4.12 -2.97 28.32
C MET A 49 2.61 -2.66 28.36
N HIS A 50 2.20 -1.40 28.55
CA HIS A 50 0.79 -1.03 28.66
C HIS A 50 0.02 -0.93 27.32
N CYS A 51 0.68 -0.60 26.20
CA CYS A 51 0.02 -0.61 24.88
C CYS A 51 -0.02 -2.02 24.24
N ALA A 52 0.91 -2.89 24.61
CA ALA A 52 1.05 -4.23 24.04
C ALA A 52 -0.19 -5.09 24.29
N LEU A 53 -0.75 -5.02 25.51
CA LEU A 53 -1.87 -5.87 25.92
C LEU A 53 -3.16 -5.55 25.16
N PHE A 54 -3.40 -4.28 24.77
CA PHE A 54 -4.60 -3.92 24.04
C PHE A 54 -4.43 -4.07 22.51
N CYS A 55 -3.26 -3.72 21.96
CA CYS A 55 -3.00 -3.81 20.51
C CYS A 55 -2.69 -5.24 20.04
N CYS A 56 -1.89 -6.02 20.77
CA CYS A 56 -1.45 -7.34 20.30
C CYS A 56 -2.51 -8.44 20.56
N TYR A 57 -3.34 -8.28 21.61
CA TYR A 57 -4.34 -9.28 21.96
C TYR A 57 -5.53 -9.30 21.00
N ASN A 58 -5.96 -8.14 20.48
CA ASN A 58 -7.09 -8.10 19.54
C ASN A 58 -6.72 -8.55 18.13
N LEU A 59 -5.53 -8.21 17.63
CA LEU A 59 -5.06 -8.63 16.30
C LEU A 59 -4.99 -10.16 16.17
N SER A 60 -4.47 -10.85 17.18
CA SER A 60 -4.38 -12.32 17.21
C SER A 60 -5.75 -13.02 17.31
N ARG A 61 -6.78 -12.32 17.81
CA ARG A 61 -8.13 -12.87 18.00
C ARG A 61 -9.02 -12.67 16.77
N ILE A 62 -8.90 -11.53 16.10
CA ILE A 62 -9.72 -11.16 14.92
C ILE A 62 -9.18 -11.84 13.65
N TYR A 63 -7.87 -12.10 13.58
CA TYR A 63 -7.20 -12.63 12.38
C TYR A 63 -6.58 -14.00 12.58
N ARG A 64 -7.32 -14.95 13.18
CA ARG A 64 -7.01 -16.38 13.06
C ARG A 64 -7.25 -16.86 11.63
N ALA A 65 -6.52 -16.31 10.66
CA ALA A 65 -6.39 -16.92 9.35
C ALA A 65 -5.58 -18.23 9.49
N PRO A 66 -5.93 -19.29 8.74
CA PRO A 66 -5.12 -20.50 8.68
C PRO A 66 -3.79 -20.17 7.99
N GLY A 67 -2.77 -19.92 8.80
CA GLY A 67 -1.45 -19.44 8.40
C GLY A 67 -0.85 -18.70 9.58
N SER A 68 0.01 -19.37 10.32
CA SER A 68 0.47 -18.96 11.64
C SER A 68 1.02 -17.52 11.66
N LEU A 69 0.31 -16.61 12.33
CA LEU A 69 0.78 -15.27 12.74
C LEU A 69 2.01 -15.31 13.69
N THR A 70 2.57 -16.49 13.95
CA THR A 70 3.82 -16.64 14.72
C THR A 70 5.06 -16.28 13.92
N ASP A 71 4.94 -15.91 12.64
CA ASP A 71 6.03 -15.25 11.94
C ASP A 71 5.92 -13.73 12.16
N PRO A 72 6.65 -13.16 13.14
CA PRO A 72 6.61 -11.73 13.47
C PRO A 72 7.10 -10.83 12.32
N HIS A 73 7.52 -11.39 11.18
CA HIS A 73 8.12 -10.65 10.08
C HIS A 73 7.15 -10.31 8.95
N HIS A 74 6.00 -10.98 8.86
CA HIS A 74 5.05 -10.73 7.77
C HIS A 74 4.09 -9.61 8.14
N SER A 75 4.28 -8.45 7.54
CA SER A 75 3.38 -7.33 7.74
C SER A 75 2.24 -7.38 6.73
N ALA A 76 1.05 -7.07 7.22
CA ALA A 76 -0.19 -7.19 6.48
C ALA A 76 -0.75 -5.81 6.13
N LEU A 77 -1.28 -5.67 4.91
CA LEU A 77 -2.08 -4.51 4.50
C LEU A 77 -3.55 -4.90 4.55
N TYR A 78 -4.36 -4.06 5.19
CA TYR A 78 -5.78 -4.30 5.33
C TYR A 78 -6.54 -3.48 4.30
N LEU A 79 -7.37 -4.16 3.51
CA LEU A 79 -8.29 -3.56 2.55
C LEU A 79 -9.66 -3.44 3.21
N ARG A 80 -10.04 -2.21 3.53
CA ARG A 80 -11.31 -1.88 4.22
C ARG A 80 -12.19 -1.01 3.35
N THR A 81 -13.46 -0.97 3.66
CA THR A 81 -14.37 0.06 3.14
C THR A 81 -14.06 1.41 3.79
N LEU A 82 -14.14 2.48 3.01
CA LEU A 82 -14.00 3.84 3.54
C LEU A 82 -15.25 4.27 4.33
N SER A 83 -16.43 3.75 3.96
CA SER A 83 -17.72 4.09 4.58
C SER A 83 -17.86 3.64 6.03
N ASP A 84 -17.40 2.42 6.35
CA ASP A 84 -17.67 1.79 7.63
C ASP A 84 -16.48 0.99 8.20
N GLY A 85 -15.36 0.89 7.48
CA GLY A 85 -14.15 0.21 7.96
C GLY A 85 -14.24 -1.32 8.00
N THR A 86 -15.30 -1.91 7.44
CA THR A 86 -15.43 -3.36 7.30
C THR A 86 -14.48 -3.91 6.24
N PRO A 87 -14.17 -5.22 6.23
CA PRO A 87 -13.42 -5.86 5.15
C PRO A 87 -13.98 -5.52 3.77
N HIS A 88 -13.13 -5.08 2.84
CA HIS A 88 -13.60 -4.58 1.54
C HIS A 88 -14.21 -5.72 0.68
N PRO A 89 -15.50 -5.66 0.30
CA PRO A 89 -16.21 -6.80 -0.29
C PRO A 89 -15.76 -7.16 -1.71
N ARG A 90 -15.11 -6.24 -2.43
CA ARG A 90 -14.58 -6.49 -3.79
C ARG A 90 -13.16 -7.07 -3.80
N ALA A 91 -12.50 -7.17 -2.64
CA ALA A 91 -11.18 -7.77 -2.56
C ALA A 91 -11.33 -9.28 -2.35
N ALA A 92 -10.63 -10.08 -3.16
CA ALA A 92 -10.61 -11.54 -3.02
C ALA A 92 -10.11 -11.98 -1.64
N SER A 93 -9.24 -11.17 -1.04
CA SER A 93 -8.83 -11.23 0.36
C SER A 93 -8.81 -9.82 0.94
N PRO A 94 -9.36 -9.58 2.14
CA PRO A 94 -9.29 -8.28 2.79
C PRO A 94 -7.90 -7.98 3.36
N ILE A 95 -6.95 -8.90 3.21
CA ILE A 95 -5.58 -8.78 3.69
C ILE A 95 -4.61 -9.12 2.56
N LEU A 96 -3.65 -8.24 2.34
CA LEU A 96 -2.52 -8.47 1.43
C LEU A 96 -1.24 -8.64 2.23
N PHE A 97 -0.38 -9.55 1.76
CA PHE A 97 0.93 -9.82 2.34
C PHE A 97 2.00 -9.46 1.32
N PRO A 98 2.59 -8.24 1.40
CA PRO A 98 3.72 -7.84 0.56
C PRO A 98 4.87 -8.84 0.70
N THR A 99 5.62 -9.06 -0.39
CA THR A 99 6.71 -10.06 -0.36
C THR A 99 8.00 -9.54 0.26
N PHE A 100 8.06 -8.26 0.61
CA PHE A 100 9.09 -7.76 1.51
C PHE A 100 8.59 -7.76 2.95
N THR A 101 9.50 -8.14 3.84
CA THR A 101 9.37 -7.95 5.27
C THR A 101 9.17 -6.46 5.53
N LEU A 102 7.92 -6.02 5.72
CA LEU A 102 7.75 -4.66 6.21
C LEU A 102 8.46 -4.60 7.57
N ALA A 103 8.54 -5.64 8.41
CA ALA A 103 9.16 -5.60 9.77
C ALA A 103 10.45 -4.78 9.92
N GLN A 104 11.28 -4.70 8.88
CA GLN A 104 12.50 -3.92 8.88
C GLN A 104 12.25 -2.43 8.48
N ALA A 105 11.28 -2.12 7.62
CA ALA A 105 11.23 -0.84 6.94
C ALA A 105 10.56 0.25 7.77
N ARG A 106 11.20 1.40 7.78
CA ARG A 106 10.79 2.57 8.57
C ARG A 106 9.86 3.49 7.80
N ASN A 107 9.94 3.48 6.48
CA ASN A 107 9.20 4.37 5.60
C ASN A 107 8.56 3.56 4.47
N TYR A 108 7.35 3.94 4.10
CA TYR A 108 6.64 3.41 2.94
C TYR A 108 5.87 4.49 2.22
N ILE A 109 5.63 4.26 0.93
CA ILE A 109 4.60 4.97 0.18
C ILE A 109 3.58 3.93 -0.27
N ILE A 110 2.31 4.19 0.02
CA ILE A 110 1.17 3.44 -0.48
C ILE A 110 0.44 4.37 -1.44
N ARG A 111 0.09 3.85 -2.62
CA ARG A 111 -0.74 4.55 -3.60
C ARG A 111 -1.79 3.61 -4.14
N VAL A 112 -2.97 4.13 -4.45
CA VAL A 112 -4.06 3.38 -5.06
C VAL A 112 -4.53 4.12 -6.32
N MET A 113 -4.74 3.37 -7.40
CA MET A 113 -5.37 3.90 -8.61
C MET A 113 -6.24 2.83 -9.28
N GLY A 114 -7.56 2.99 -9.20
CA GLY A 114 -8.49 2.01 -9.75
C GLY A 114 -8.26 0.63 -9.11
N PRO A 115 -7.99 -0.44 -9.88
CA PRO A 115 -7.70 -1.76 -9.31
C PRO A 115 -6.25 -1.91 -8.80
N LEU A 116 -5.40 -0.92 -9.03
CA LEU A 116 -3.97 -1.01 -8.71
C LEU A 116 -3.70 -0.50 -7.30
N LEU A 117 -2.81 -1.21 -6.61
CA LEU A 117 -2.24 -0.82 -5.34
C LEU A 117 -0.71 -0.92 -5.47
N GLY A 118 -0.02 0.19 -5.22
CA GLY A 118 1.44 0.24 -5.19
C GLY A 118 1.93 0.39 -3.76
N ILE A 119 2.99 -0.32 -3.42
CA ILE A 119 3.62 -0.26 -2.10
C ILE A 119 5.14 -0.17 -2.31
N LEU A 120 5.71 0.98 -1.96
CA LEU A 120 7.15 1.22 -2.01
C LEU A 120 7.72 1.18 -0.60
N SER A 121 8.69 0.29 -0.36
CA SER A 121 9.54 0.28 0.83
C SER A 121 10.89 0.91 0.53
N PHE A 122 11.41 1.66 1.50
CA PHE A 122 12.67 2.43 1.39
C PHE A 122 13.88 1.73 2.00
N GLU A 123 13.74 0.52 2.51
CA GLU A 123 14.88 -0.13 3.14
C GLU A 123 15.88 -0.72 2.17
N SER A 124 17.16 -0.69 2.62
CA SER A 124 18.45 -1.22 2.10
C SER A 124 18.65 -1.37 0.59
N SER A 125 17.62 -1.74 -0.17
CA SER A 125 17.62 -1.87 -1.61
C SER A 125 16.44 -1.19 -2.32
N GLY A 126 15.45 -0.61 -1.63
CA GLY A 126 14.25 -0.02 -2.23
C GLY A 126 13.39 -1.06 -2.98
N LYS A 127 12.13 -1.27 -2.59
CA LYS A 127 11.28 -2.26 -3.28
C LYS A 127 9.88 -1.74 -3.47
N LEU A 128 9.48 -1.62 -4.73
CA LEU A 128 8.12 -1.34 -5.15
C LEU A 128 7.43 -2.63 -5.55
N GLU A 129 6.28 -2.91 -4.95
CA GLU A 129 5.38 -3.95 -5.42
C GLU A 129 4.08 -3.33 -5.91
N ILE A 130 3.64 -3.76 -7.09
CA ILE A 130 2.36 -3.38 -7.66
C ILE A 130 1.44 -4.60 -7.63
N TRP A 131 0.25 -4.41 -7.08
CA TRP A 131 -0.77 -5.43 -6.87
C TRP A 131 -2.06 -5.01 -7.57
N ASN A 132 -2.83 -6.01 -8.00
CA ASN A 132 -4.26 -5.84 -8.21
C ASN A 132 -4.95 -6.14 -6.87
N TRP A 133 -5.47 -5.12 -6.19
CA TRP A 133 -6.04 -5.31 -4.85
C TRP A 133 -7.39 -6.04 -4.90
N THR A 134 -8.10 -6.02 -6.03
CA THR A 134 -9.37 -6.75 -6.17
C THR A 134 -9.16 -8.25 -6.27
N THR A 135 -8.14 -8.69 -7.01
CA THR A 135 -7.81 -10.12 -7.16
C THR A 135 -6.78 -10.60 -6.15
N CYS A 136 -6.18 -9.67 -5.40
CA CYS A 136 -5.06 -9.91 -4.49
C CYS A 136 -3.84 -10.56 -5.17
N GLN A 137 -3.68 -10.33 -6.47
CA GLN A 137 -2.56 -10.85 -7.24
C GLN A 137 -1.48 -9.78 -7.37
N LYS A 138 -0.23 -10.17 -7.10
CA LYS A 138 0.93 -9.33 -7.37
C LYS A 138 1.15 -9.28 -8.89
N ILE A 139 1.17 -8.07 -9.44
CA ILE A 139 1.39 -7.85 -10.88
C ILE A 139 2.89 -7.83 -11.15
N THR A 140 3.61 -6.97 -10.44
CA THR A 140 5.04 -6.81 -10.65
C THR A 140 5.77 -6.37 -9.38
N THR A 141 7.09 -6.45 -9.44
CA THR A 141 8.02 -6.04 -8.39
C THR A 141 9.19 -5.33 -9.06
N LEU A 142 9.48 -4.13 -8.60
CA LEU A 142 10.65 -3.36 -8.98
C LEU A 142 11.55 -3.26 -7.74
N GLY A 143 12.73 -3.89 -7.81
CA GLY A 143 13.66 -3.96 -6.68
C GLY A 143 14.60 -5.16 -6.76
N ARG A 144 15.85 -4.92 -7.17
CA ARG A 144 17.07 -5.68 -6.78
C ARG A 144 18.33 -4.98 -7.32
N ASP A 145 19.40 -5.03 -6.53
CA ASP A 145 20.82 -4.68 -6.74
C ASP A 145 21.22 -3.30 -7.32
N GLY A 146 20.28 -2.48 -7.81
CA GLY A 146 20.60 -1.21 -8.48
C GLY A 146 20.22 0.07 -7.73
N PHE A 147 19.25 0.04 -6.83
CA PHE A 147 18.80 1.25 -6.11
C PHE A 147 19.71 1.53 -4.92
N ARG A 148 20.94 1.98 -5.18
CA ARG A 148 21.95 2.28 -4.15
C ARG A 148 21.72 3.61 -3.42
N ARG A 149 20.62 4.33 -3.65
CA ARG A 149 20.47 5.72 -3.23
C ARG A 149 19.11 6.02 -2.59
N THR A 150 19.05 7.13 -1.87
CA THR A 150 18.27 7.25 -0.62
C THR A 150 16.88 7.87 -0.74
N TRP A 151 16.37 8.14 -1.94
CA TRP A 151 15.07 8.78 -2.09
C TRP A 151 14.34 8.26 -3.32
N HIS A 152 13.25 7.53 -3.08
CA HIS A 152 12.39 7.00 -4.12
C HIS A 152 10.97 7.48 -3.88
N SER A 153 10.33 8.03 -4.89
CA SER A 153 8.88 8.25 -4.88
C SER A 153 8.29 7.56 -6.08
N PHE A 154 7.02 7.22 -6.01
CA PHE A 154 6.30 6.72 -7.17
C PHE A 154 4.90 7.30 -7.17
N GLU A 155 4.35 7.42 -8.37
CA GLU A 155 2.99 7.91 -8.57
C GLU A 155 2.39 7.18 -9.77
N PHE A 156 1.14 6.72 -9.65
CA PHE A 156 0.44 6.17 -10.80
C PHE A 156 0.08 7.30 -11.76
N SER A 157 0.49 7.18 -13.02
CA SER A 157 0.06 8.10 -14.07
C SER A 157 -1.22 7.62 -14.76
N SER A 158 -1.47 6.30 -14.75
CA SER A 158 -2.68 5.68 -15.25
C SER A 158 -2.85 4.26 -14.67
N THR A 159 -3.90 3.55 -15.10
CA THR A 159 -4.08 2.13 -14.79
C THR A 159 -3.12 1.20 -15.56
N THR A 160 -2.26 1.75 -16.41
CA THR A 160 -1.30 1.00 -17.23
C THR A 160 0.13 1.50 -17.08
N SER A 161 0.36 2.58 -16.33
CA SER A 161 1.70 3.14 -16.15
C SER A 161 1.87 3.86 -14.81
N PHE A 162 3.12 3.94 -14.38
CA PHE A 162 3.51 4.72 -13.20
C PHE A 162 4.83 5.44 -13.44
N LEU A 163 5.00 6.54 -12.73
CA LEU A 163 6.23 7.30 -12.62
C LEU A 163 6.99 6.79 -11.39
N PHE A 164 8.30 6.63 -11.55
CA PHE A 164 9.21 6.27 -10.47
C PHE A 164 10.36 7.28 -10.45
N ALA A 165 10.44 8.05 -9.37
CA ALA A 165 11.51 9.01 -9.16
C ALA A 165 12.66 8.32 -8.40
N VAL A 166 13.85 8.39 -8.96
CA VAL A 166 15.09 7.89 -8.36
C VAL A 166 16.22 8.86 -8.66
N ASP A 167 16.86 9.36 -7.60
CA ASP A 167 17.86 10.42 -7.68
C ASP A 167 17.34 11.66 -8.44
N GLU A 168 18.06 12.09 -9.47
CA GLU A 168 17.71 13.18 -10.39
C GLU A 168 16.93 12.67 -11.61
N THR A 169 16.37 11.45 -11.55
CA THR A 169 15.69 10.86 -12.71
C THR A 169 14.24 10.49 -12.41
N ILE A 170 13.38 10.72 -13.40
CA ILE A 170 12.02 10.19 -13.43
C ILE A 170 11.97 9.14 -14.54
N GLN A 171 11.58 7.94 -14.15
CA GLN A 171 11.39 6.81 -15.05
C GLN A 171 9.90 6.52 -15.20
N VAL A 172 9.47 6.25 -16.45
CA VAL A 172 8.10 5.85 -16.75
C VAL A 172 8.09 4.35 -17.01
N TYR A 173 7.31 3.63 -16.21
CA TYR A 173 7.14 2.19 -16.34
C TYR A 173 5.74 1.87 -16.85
N GLU A 174 5.65 0.83 -17.67
CA GLU A 174 4.36 0.22 -17.99
C GLU A 174 4.08 -0.99 -17.12
N ILE A 175 2.81 -1.14 -16.80
CA ILE A 175 2.30 -2.24 -16.01
C ILE A 175 1.87 -3.34 -16.98
N PRO A 176 2.48 -4.53 -16.92
CA PRO A 176 2.15 -5.61 -17.83
C PRO A 176 0.69 -6.04 -17.64
N VAL A 177 -0.05 -6.10 -18.75
CA VAL A 177 -1.44 -6.56 -18.76
C VAL A 177 -1.45 -8.08 -18.94
N GLY A 178 -2.00 -8.82 -17.98
CA GLY A 178 -2.43 -10.20 -18.19
C GLY A 178 -1.50 -11.35 -17.77
N SER A 179 -0.29 -11.08 -17.26
CA SER A 179 0.62 -12.15 -16.81
C SER A 179 1.22 -11.87 -15.43
N PRO A 180 0.64 -12.41 -14.34
CA PRO A 180 1.25 -12.30 -13.02
C PRO A 180 2.63 -12.99 -13.02
N GLY A 181 3.63 -12.31 -12.47
CA GLY A 181 5.00 -12.85 -12.37
C GLY A 181 5.89 -12.64 -13.60
N ALA A 182 5.52 -11.75 -14.52
CA ALA A 182 6.41 -11.31 -15.59
C ALA A 182 7.71 -10.69 -15.03
N HIS A 183 8.77 -10.71 -15.85
CA HIS A 183 10.04 -10.04 -15.55
C HIS A 183 9.83 -8.58 -15.10
N PRO A 184 10.78 -8.01 -14.32
CA PRO A 184 10.69 -6.61 -13.91
C PRO A 184 10.47 -5.73 -15.15
N PRO A 185 9.48 -4.82 -15.14
CA PRO A 185 9.24 -3.95 -16.27
C PRO A 185 10.49 -3.10 -16.50
N MET A 186 10.90 -2.99 -17.77
CA MET A 186 11.94 -2.02 -18.14
C MET A 186 11.32 -0.63 -18.24
N PRO A 187 12.05 0.43 -17.85
CA PRO A 187 11.55 1.79 -18.03
C PRO A 187 11.40 2.07 -19.54
N ARG A 188 10.23 2.56 -19.95
CA ARG A 188 10.01 2.99 -21.34
C ARG A 188 10.70 4.30 -21.66
N PHE A 189 10.76 5.18 -20.67
CA PHE A 189 11.33 6.51 -20.79
C PHE A 189 12.07 6.86 -19.50
N THR A 190 13.20 7.54 -19.63
CA THR A 190 13.97 8.09 -18.51
C THR A 190 14.21 9.57 -18.80
N CYS A 191 13.75 10.43 -17.90
CA CYS A 191 14.05 11.85 -17.90
C CYS A 191 15.07 12.14 -16.79
N ARG A 192 16.04 13.00 -17.05
CA ARG A 192 16.89 13.58 -16.01
C ARG A 192 16.43 15.02 -15.74
N ILE A 193 16.22 15.34 -14.47
CA ILE A 193 15.83 16.67 -13.98
C ILE A 193 17.09 17.53 -13.83
#